data_AF-A0A6A0A9V5-F1
#
_entry.id   AF-A0A6A0A9V5-F1
#
_cell.length_a   1.000
_cell.length_b   1.000
_cell.length_c   1.000
_cell.angle_alpha   90.00
_cell.angle_beta   90.00
_cell.angle_gamma   90.00
#
_symmetry.space_group_name_H-M   'P 1'
#
loop_
_entity.id
_entity.type
_entity.pdbx_description
1 polymer ?
#
loop_
_entity_poly.entity_id
_entity_poly.type
_entity_poly.pdbx_seq_one_letter_code
_entity_poly.pdbx_strand_id
1 'polypeptide(L)'
;EFVSGDGFGLPSPVPDMVVQGRTLPEAAAKWKDILFTTGAKAHDYLTVIIMDYCDYGSLVRPILKGMFRPISVSGSDREARVRYRALLRTAKEIAQVSDGASLAHPRCFKQGLEHLHHLRVVHGDLKPGNVLLRGSRVDVRGFNAQ
;
A
#
# COMPACT_ATOMS: atom_id res chain seq x y z
N GLU A 1 -9.65 -16.89 -30.03
CA GLU A 1 -11.07 -16.60 -29.73
C GLU A 1 -11.21 -16.40 -28.23
N PHE A 2 -11.81 -15.28 -27.81
CA PHE A 2 -12.09 -15.00 -26.40
C PHE A 2 -13.45 -15.61 -26.07
N VAL A 3 -13.46 -16.63 -25.20
CA VAL A 3 -14.69 -17.25 -24.71
C VAL A 3 -15.14 -16.47 -23.48
N SER A 4 -16.13 -15.60 -23.65
CA SER A 4 -16.76 -14.88 -22.55
C SER A 4 -17.61 -15.84 -21.72
N GLY A 5 -17.07 -16.34 -20.61
CA GLY A 5 -17.85 -17.20 -19.69
C GLY A 5 -17.08 -17.89 -18.56
N ASP A 6 -15.75 -17.92 -18.58
CA ASP A 6 -14.90 -18.58 -17.58
C ASP A 6 -14.37 -17.63 -16.49
N GLY A 7 -14.84 -16.39 -16.49
CA GLY A 7 -14.59 -15.42 -15.43
C GLY A 7 -13.39 -14.55 -15.71
N PHE A 8 -13.64 -13.24 -15.76
CA PHE A 8 -12.63 -12.22 -15.47
C PHE A 8 -11.76 -12.75 -14.33
N GLY A 9 -10.48 -12.99 -14.66
CA GLY A 9 -9.58 -13.89 -13.96
C GLY A 9 -9.87 -13.95 -12.48
N LEU A 10 -10.12 -15.17 -11.98
CA LEU A 10 -10.27 -15.47 -10.56
C LEU A 10 -9.29 -14.56 -9.79
N PRO A 11 -9.77 -13.64 -8.95
CA PRO A 11 -8.85 -12.87 -8.12
C PRO A 11 -8.05 -13.92 -7.36
N SER A 12 -6.74 -13.99 -7.63
CA SER A 12 -5.81 -14.80 -6.85
C SER A 12 -6.14 -14.55 -5.40
N PRO A 13 -6.28 -15.58 -4.54
CA PRO A 13 -6.80 -15.44 -3.19
C PRO A 13 -6.12 -14.25 -2.51
N VAL A 14 -6.86 -13.15 -2.41
CA VAL A 14 -6.37 -11.93 -1.77
C VAL A 14 -6.66 -12.17 -0.30
N PRO A 15 -5.63 -12.33 0.55
CA PRO A 15 -5.87 -12.36 1.98
C PRO A 15 -6.53 -11.02 2.31
N ASP A 16 -7.73 -11.07 2.89
CA ASP A 16 -8.47 -9.93 3.45
C ASP A 16 -9.33 -9.11 2.48
N MET A 17 -10.10 -9.72 1.55
CA MET A 17 -11.24 -9.00 0.96
C MET A 17 -12.28 -8.67 2.04
N VAL A 18 -12.36 -7.37 2.37
CA VAL A 18 -13.38 -6.81 3.28
C VAL A 18 -14.54 -6.28 2.46
N VAL A 19 -15.68 -6.99 2.52
CA VAL A 19 -16.95 -6.54 1.92
C VAL A 19 -17.88 -6.15 3.06
N GLN A 20 -18.31 -4.87 3.11
CA GLN A 20 -19.19 -4.34 4.15
C GLN A 20 -18.75 -4.67 5.60
N GLY A 21 -17.44 -4.62 5.86
CA GLY A 21 -16.88 -4.90 7.20
C GLY A 21 -16.78 -6.39 7.56
N ARG A 22 -17.03 -7.31 6.63
CA ARG A 22 -16.85 -8.76 6.83
C ARG A 22 -15.65 -9.26 6.02
N THR A 23 -14.77 -10.01 6.68
CA THR A 23 -13.69 -10.76 6.02
C THR A 23 -14.28 -12.01 5.40
N LEU A 24 -14.14 -12.15 4.09
CA LEU A 24 -14.54 -13.36 3.38
C LEU A 24 -13.41 -14.41 3.46
N PRO A 25 -13.71 -15.70 3.74
CA PRO A 25 -12.70 -16.75 3.77
C PRO A 25 -12.04 -16.95 2.40
N GLU A 26 -10.80 -17.41 2.40
CA GLU A 26 -9.87 -17.57 1.26
C GLU A 26 -10.47 -18.29 0.01
N ALA A 27 -11.53 -19.09 0.21
CA ALA A 27 -12.26 -19.81 -0.82
C ALA A 27 -13.46 -19.06 -1.44
N ALA A 28 -13.81 -17.86 -0.94
CA ALA A 28 -14.92 -17.02 -1.40
C ALA A 28 -14.60 -16.18 -2.66
N ALA A 29 -13.51 -16.53 -3.36
CA ALA A 29 -12.96 -15.80 -4.50
C ALA A 29 -13.75 -16.00 -5.82
N LYS A 30 -15.07 -16.19 -5.72
CA LYS A 30 -15.97 -16.23 -6.88
C LYS A 30 -16.88 -15.01 -6.81
N TRP A 31 -17.04 -14.30 -7.94
CA TRP A 31 -17.94 -13.15 -8.07
C TRP A 31 -19.35 -13.40 -7.49
N LYS A 32 -19.81 -14.66 -7.52
CA LYS A 32 -21.06 -15.09 -6.91
C LYS A 32 -21.14 -14.85 -5.39
N ASP A 33 -20.06 -15.09 -4.65
CA ASP A 33 -20.05 -14.94 -3.18
C ASP A 33 -20.01 -13.46 -2.80
N ILE A 34 -19.29 -12.64 -3.59
CA ILE A 34 -19.30 -11.18 -3.46
C ILE A 34 -20.73 -10.66 -3.68
N LEU A 35 -21.36 -11.01 -4.82
CA LEU A 35 -22.72 -10.58 -5.14
C LEU A 35 -23.75 -11.03 -4.10
N PHE A 36 -23.61 -12.27 -3.58
CA PHE A 36 -24.47 -12.79 -2.52
C PHE A 36 -24.28 -12.03 -1.20
N THR A 37 -23.04 -11.79 -0.79
CA THR A 37 -22.71 -11.08 0.47
C THR A 37 -23.14 -9.62 0.42
N THR A 38 -23.03 -8.97 -0.74
CA THR A 38 -23.49 -7.60 -0.93
C THR A 38 -25.01 -7.48 -1.05
N GLY A 39 -25.75 -8.60 -1.14
CA GLY A 39 -27.19 -8.59 -1.38
C GLY A 39 -27.57 -8.03 -2.74
N ALA A 40 -26.71 -8.22 -3.75
CA ALA A 40 -26.88 -7.64 -5.08
C ALA A 40 -28.14 -8.20 -5.76
N LYS A 41 -28.92 -7.31 -6.37
CA LYS A 41 -30.12 -7.62 -7.14
C LYS A 41 -29.82 -7.53 -8.64
N ALA A 42 -30.72 -8.06 -9.45
CA ALA A 42 -30.68 -7.82 -10.88
C ALA A 42 -30.67 -6.31 -11.15
N HIS A 43 -29.79 -5.87 -12.07
CA HIS A 43 -29.51 -4.47 -12.41
C HIS A 43 -28.62 -3.68 -11.45
N ASP A 44 -28.07 -4.29 -10.41
CA ASP A 44 -26.98 -3.67 -9.64
C ASP A 44 -25.66 -3.72 -10.42
N TYR A 45 -24.84 -2.69 -10.27
CA TYR A 45 -23.53 -2.57 -10.92
C TYR A 45 -22.41 -2.73 -9.91
N LEU A 46 -21.42 -3.57 -10.24
CA LEU A 46 -20.19 -3.71 -9.46
C LEU A 46 -19.09 -2.87 -10.10
N THR A 47 -18.60 -1.87 -9.37
CA THR A 47 -17.40 -1.11 -9.78
C THR A 47 -16.17 -1.73 -9.14
N VAL A 48 -15.19 -2.11 -9.95
CA VAL A 48 -13.92 -2.69 -9.51
C VAL A 48 -12.79 -1.74 -9.89
N ILE A 49 -11.95 -1.39 -8.91
CA ILE A 49 -10.74 -0.59 -9.14
C ILE A 49 -9.55 -1.52 -9.16
N ILE A 50 -8.85 -1.57 -10.29
CA ILE A 50 -7.60 -2.33 -10.43
C ILE A 50 -6.44 -1.38 -10.16
N MET A 51 -5.53 -1.77 -9.27
CA MET A 51 -4.36 -0.99 -8.89
C MET A 51 -3.12 -1.87 -8.75
N ASP A 52 -1.94 -1.24 -8.71
CA ASP A 52 -0.68 -1.92 -8.46
C ASP A 52 -0.71 -2.70 -7.13
N TYR A 53 -0.30 -3.96 -7.19
CA TYR A 53 -0.26 -4.83 -6.01
C TYR A 53 0.97 -4.52 -5.14
N CYS A 54 0.71 -4.17 -3.88
CA CYS A 54 1.73 -3.92 -2.86
C CYS A 54 1.88 -5.16 -1.96
N ASP A 55 2.85 -6.00 -2.30
CA ASP A 55 3.12 -7.32 -1.70
C ASP A 55 3.57 -7.27 -0.23
N TYR A 56 4.02 -6.12 0.27
CA TYR A 56 4.42 -5.94 1.66
C TYR A 56 3.28 -5.46 2.58
N GLY A 57 2.10 -5.19 2.03
CA GLY A 57 0.92 -4.72 2.78
C GLY A 57 1.06 -3.27 3.26
N SER A 58 0.42 -2.93 4.39
CA SER A 58 0.42 -1.57 4.93
C SER A 58 1.55 -1.28 5.91
N LEU A 59 1.91 0.00 6.05
CA LEU A 59 2.95 0.48 6.96
C LEU A 59 2.66 0.18 8.44
N VAL A 60 1.42 -0.08 8.82
CA VAL A 60 1.06 -0.56 10.17
C VAL A 60 1.84 -1.82 10.53
N ARG A 61 1.99 -2.77 9.59
CA ARG A 61 2.58 -4.07 9.88
C ARG A 61 4.06 -3.97 10.30
N PRO A 62 4.94 -3.23 9.60
CA PRO A 62 6.30 -3.01 10.09
C PRO A 62 6.40 -2.19 11.38
N ILE A 63 5.51 -1.23 11.61
CA ILE A 63 5.45 -0.46 12.86
C ILE A 63 5.17 -1.39 14.04
N LEU A 64 4.14 -2.25 13.92
CA LEU A 64 3.78 -3.21 14.96
C LEU A 64 4.88 -4.24 15.22
N LYS A 65 5.61 -4.65 14.19
CA LYS A 65 6.82 -5.49 14.30
C LYS A 65 8.01 -4.79 14.99
N GLY A 66 7.88 -3.50 15.31
CA GLY A 66 8.90 -2.75 16.03
C GLY A 66 10.10 -2.32 15.17
N MET A 67 9.95 -2.33 13.84
CA MET A 67 11.05 -2.06 12.91
C MET A 67 11.68 -0.66 13.08
N PHE A 68 10.90 0.31 13.55
CA PHE A 68 11.35 1.67 13.81
C PHE A 68 11.56 1.97 15.31
N ARG A 69 11.41 0.99 16.20
CA ARG A 69 11.55 1.24 17.64
C ARG A 69 13.01 1.58 17.98
N PRO A 70 13.24 2.65 18.77
CA PRO A 70 14.57 2.94 19.29
C PRO A 70 15.07 1.73 20.08
N ILE A 71 16.35 1.42 19.92
CA ILE A 71 16.96 0.33 20.67
C ILE A 71 17.22 0.85 22.09
N SER A 72 16.74 0.12 23.09
CA SER A 72 17.09 0.36 24.49
C SER A 72 18.59 0.17 24.70
N VAL A 73 19.09 0.72 25.81
CA VAL A 73 20.49 0.92 26.25
C VAL A 73 21.50 -0.24 26.04
N SER A 74 21.04 -1.42 25.61
CA SER A 74 21.82 -2.66 25.41
C SER A 74 22.19 -2.96 23.94
N GLY A 75 21.56 -2.30 22.96
CA GLY A 75 21.91 -2.58 21.55
C GLY A 75 22.93 -1.62 20.97
N SER A 76 23.56 -2.06 19.88
CA SER A 76 24.63 -1.28 19.27
C SER A 76 24.10 0.04 18.71
N ASP A 77 24.84 1.10 18.99
CA ASP A 77 24.69 2.45 18.44
C ASP A 77 24.48 2.45 16.91
N ARG A 78 25.09 1.48 16.23
CA ARG A 78 24.97 1.26 14.78
C ARG A 78 23.56 0.86 14.36
N GLU A 79 22.93 -0.08 15.08
CA GLU A 79 21.57 -0.53 14.76
C GLU A 79 20.53 0.56 15.03
N ALA A 80 20.72 1.36 16.09
CA ALA A 80 19.85 2.50 16.38
C ALA A 80 19.85 3.51 15.23
N ARG A 81 21.05 3.81 14.69
CA ARG A 81 21.19 4.65 13.49
C ARG A 81 20.53 4.06 12.25
N VAL A 82 20.60 2.73 12.07
CA VAL A 82 19.94 2.06 10.93
C VAL A 82 18.43 2.19 11.01
N ARG A 83 17.82 1.93 12.18
CA ARG A 83 16.36 2.05 12.36
C ARG A 83 15.88 3.49 12.22
N TYR A 84 16.63 4.44 12.77
CA TYR A 84 16.31 5.87 12.63
C TYR A 84 16.37 6.32 11.16
N ARG A 85 17.38 5.90 10.41
CA ARG A 85 17.46 6.15 8.96
C ARG A 85 16.31 5.50 8.18
N ALA A 86 15.91 4.28 8.55
CA ALA A 86 14.78 3.60 7.95
C ALA A 86 13.47 4.38 8.17
N LEU A 87 13.26 4.90 9.39
CA LEU A 87 12.11 5.75 9.71
C LEU A 87 12.11 7.02 8.86
N LEU A 88 13.22 7.76 8.84
CA LEU A 88 13.35 9.01 8.09
C LEU A 88 13.16 8.80 6.58
N ARG A 89 13.68 7.71 6.01
CA ARG A 89 13.44 7.40 4.58
C ARG A 89 11.97 7.12 4.30
N THR A 90 11.30 6.36 5.15
CA THR A 90 9.87 6.06 4.98
C THR A 90 9.04 7.33 5.09
N ALA A 91 9.33 8.18 6.09
CA ALA A 91 8.67 9.47 6.24
C ALA A 91 8.92 10.39 5.04
N LYS A 92 10.15 10.40 4.52
CA LYS A 92 10.50 11.15 3.30
C LYS A 92 9.75 10.62 2.08
N GLU A 93 9.59 9.32 1.92
CA GLU A 93 8.84 8.72 0.81
C GLU A 93 7.35 9.06 0.84
N ILE A 94 6.76 9.21 2.04
CA ILE A 94 5.35 9.61 2.19
C ILE A 94 5.20 11.11 1.92
N ALA A 95 6.07 11.94 2.50
CA ALA A 95 5.96 13.38 2.42
C ALA A 95 6.43 13.95 1.08
N GLN A 96 7.43 13.30 0.47
CA GLN A 96 8.35 13.78 -0.55
C GLN A 96 8.37 15.30 -0.69
N VAL A 97 9.11 15.95 0.20
CA VAL A 97 9.63 17.30 -0.06
C VAL A 97 10.90 17.12 -0.88
N SER A 98 10.84 17.49 -2.16
CA SER A 98 12.01 17.55 -3.01
C SER A 98 12.80 18.83 -2.71
N ASP A 99 13.86 18.73 -1.89
CA ASP A 99 14.82 19.81 -1.74
C ASP A 99 15.40 20.13 -3.13
N GLY A 100 15.02 21.29 -3.66
CA GLY A 100 15.31 21.71 -5.02
C GLY A 100 16.81 21.87 -5.24
N ALA A 101 17.45 20.85 -5.83
CA ALA A 101 18.81 20.94 -6.35
C ALA A 101 19.12 19.83 -7.37
N SER A 102 18.30 19.65 -8.41
CA SER A 102 18.80 19.03 -9.63
C SER A 102 17.96 19.41 -10.85
N LEU A 103 18.47 20.37 -11.62
CA LEU A 103 17.95 20.81 -12.91
C LEU A 103 18.19 19.80 -14.05
N ALA A 104 18.39 18.52 -13.73
CA ALA A 104 18.64 17.47 -14.71
C ALA A 104 17.68 16.31 -14.49
N HIS A 105 16.43 16.47 -14.95
CA HIS A 105 15.54 15.46 -15.57
C HIS A 105 14.04 15.83 -15.36
N PRO A 106 13.24 16.07 -16.42
CA PRO A 106 11.80 16.33 -16.31
C PRO A 106 10.95 15.07 -16.01
N ARG A 107 11.51 14.09 -15.27
CA ARG A 107 10.84 12.81 -14.96
C ARG A 107 10.92 12.40 -13.48
N CYS A 108 11.20 13.34 -12.58
CA CYS A 108 10.92 13.08 -11.17
C CYS A 108 9.42 13.25 -10.95
N PHE A 109 8.68 12.15 -11.14
CA PHE A 109 7.34 12.01 -10.58
C PHE A 109 7.46 12.35 -9.09
N LYS A 110 6.91 13.49 -8.67
CA LYS A 110 6.65 13.74 -7.26
C LYS A 110 5.74 12.59 -6.81
N GLN A 111 6.12 11.82 -5.80
CA GLN A 111 5.29 10.74 -5.26
C GLN A 111 4.81 11.14 -3.86
N GLY A 112 3.75 10.51 -3.37
CA GLY A 112 3.20 10.83 -2.05
C GLY A 112 2.46 12.18 -1.99
N LEU A 113 2.54 12.85 -0.83
CA LEU A 113 1.68 13.99 -0.50
C LEU A 113 1.97 15.27 -1.31
N GLU A 114 3.23 15.54 -1.66
CA GLU A 114 3.57 16.73 -2.45
C GLU A 114 2.85 16.73 -3.80
N HIS A 115 2.72 15.56 -4.44
CA HIS A 115 2.00 15.42 -5.69
C HIS A 115 0.49 15.66 -5.53
N LEU A 116 -0.11 15.08 -4.49
CA LEU A 116 -1.53 15.31 -4.18
C LEU A 116 -1.82 16.81 -3.98
N HIS A 117 -0.98 17.48 -3.20
CA HIS A 117 -1.12 18.91 -2.96
C HIS A 117 -0.89 19.75 -4.22
N HIS A 118 0.02 19.36 -5.10
CA HIS A 118 0.18 20.02 -6.41
C HIS A 118 -1.08 19.91 -7.28
N LEU A 119 -1.78 18.78 -7.20
CA LEU A 119 -3.09 18.56 -7.83
C LEU A 119 -4.26 19.17 -7.05
N ARG A 120 -3.98 19.94 -5.98
CA ARG A 120 -4.97 20.52 -5.06
C ARG A 120 -5.88 19.48 -4.40
N VAL A 121 -5.38 18.26 -4.20
CA VAL A 121 -6.04 17.18 -3.48
C VAL A 121 -5.47 17.10 -2.07
N VAL A 122 -6.36 17.12 -1.07
CA VAL A 122 -6.00 16.82 0.33
C VAL A 122 -6.41 15.38 0.62
N HIS A 123 -5.47 14.54 1.09
CA HIS A 123 -5.75 13.12 1.32
C HIS A 123 -6.87 12.87 2.36
N GLY A 124 -6.97 13.71 3.39
CA GLY A 124 -8.07 13.67 4.38
C GLY A 124 -7.98 12.55 5.43
N ASP A 125 -7.40 11.39 5.12
CA ASP A 125 -7.26 10.26 6.07
C ASP A 125 -5.84 9.67 6.03
N LEU A 126 -4.81 10.51 6.17
CA LEU A 126 -3.44 10.01 6.16
C LEU A 126 -3.13 9.30 7.49
N LYS A 127 -3.01 7.97 7.42
CA LYS A 127 -2.62 7.11 8.54
C LYS A 127 -1.74 5.97 8.04
N PRO A 128 -0.95 5.30 8.91
CA PRO A 128 -0.08 4.22 8.46
C PRO A 128 -0.82 3.05 7.80
N GLY A 129 -2.12 2.88 8.08
CA GLY A 129 -2.96 1.86 7.45
C GLY A 129 -3.24 2.13 5.97
N ASN A 130 -3.15 3.39 5.54
CA ASN A 130 -3.41 3.84 4.17
C ASN A 130 -2.11 4.07 3.38
N VAL A 131 -0.94 3.73 3.97
CA VAL A 131 0.34 3.74 3.26
C VAL A 131 0.68 2.31 2.90
N LEU A 132 0.70 2.02 1.60
CA LEU A 132 1.00 0.69 1.08
C LEU A 132 2.50 0.58 0.78
N LEU A 133 3.04 -0.63 0.95
CA LEU A 133 4.45 -0.92 0.82
C LEU A 133 4.70 -1.93 -0.30
N ARG A 134 5.61 -1.58 -1.20
CA ARG A 134 6.05 -2.46 -2.31
C ARG A 134 7.42 -3.02 -2.01
N GLY A 135 7.60 -4.32 -2.20
CA GLY A 135 8.85 -5.03 -2.03
C GLY A 135 9.97 -4.42 -2.88
N SER A 136 11.14 -4.23 -2.27
CA SER A 136 12.31 -3.63 -2.91
C SER A 136 13.55 -4.44 -2.53
N ARG A 137 14.27 -4.93 -3.55
CA ARG A 137 15.54 -5.65 -3.35
C ARG A 137 16.73 -4.71 -3.17
N VAL A 138 16.54 -3.44 -3.51
CA VAL A 138 17.58 -2.40 -3.43
C VAL A 138 17.55 -1.73 -2.07
N ASP A 139 16.36 -1.58 -1.47
CA ASP A 139 16.25 -1.00 -0.14
C ASP A 139 16.61 -2.02 0.95
N VAL A 140 17.44 -1.59 1.90
CA VAL A 140 17.85 -2.40 3.05
C VAL A 140 16.67 -2.75 3.96
N ARG A 141 15.59 -1.96 3.94
CA ARG A 141 14.31 -2.26 4.61
C ARG A 141 13.54 -3.40 3.94
N GLY A 142 13.85 -3.70 2.69
CA GLY A 142 13.13 -4.67 1.86
C GLY A 142 11.88 -4.12 1.17
N PHE A 143 11.56 -2.82 1.31
CA PHE A 143 10.38 -2.19 0.72
C PHE A 143 10.55 -0.69 0.50
N ASN A 144 9.68 -0.12 -0.34
CA ASN A 144 9.46 1.31 -0.53
C ASN A 144 7.98 1.65 -0.21
N ALA A 145 7.72 2.84 0.34
CA ALA A 145 6.35 3.34 0.47
C ALA A 145 5.83 3.87 -0.88
N GLN A 146 4.57 3.55 -1.22
CA GLN A 146 3.84 4.01 -2.41
C GLN A 146 2.84 5.10 -2.02
#